data_AF-A0A7W1FEZ3-F1
#
_entry.id   AF-A0A7W1FEZ3-F1
#
_cell.length_a   1.000
_cell.length_b   1.000
_cell.length_c   1.000
_cell.angle_alpha   90.00
_cell.angle_beta   90.00
_cell.angle_gamma   90.00
#
_symmetry.space_group_name_H-M   'P 1'
#
loop_
_entity.id
_entity.type
_entity.pdbx_description
1 polymer ?
#
loop_
_entity_poly.entity_id
_entity_poly.type
_entity_poly.pdbx_seq_one_letter_code
_entity_poly.pdbx_strand_id
1 'polypeptide(L)'
;MKKLLITIILLTLCSVHAQTDEKETLKQLNQKVIASYRNQKFDEALKLAQQAVDSSLRIYGAEQPETAETYRNLGVMYQETKKYKQSTENLQKAVNIYQKMFDSKYEELVLAYQILAYSQFLDNKKEESEANYLKAVEASENKFGKESKESFLATLNLANIYARLKNFEKANEFYLKSYALAIKKFGRESNEFEQVEDSRSCLVSAPRTNSESERVFNEARKKILGENDEQGSRILNGKAKSLPLTPYPFEAKSRRISGMVSVRVKIDEQGNVIEARTVCGHPILGRASEQAARGAKFAPTLKDGKPVKTSGIIVYNFVR
;
A
#
# COMPACT_ATOMS: atom_id res chain seq x y z
N MET A 1 36.32 -47.63 -24.34
CA MET A 1 36.44 -46.25 -23.78
C MET A 1 35.68 -45.20 -24.58
N LYS A 2 35.90 -45.01 -25.91
CA LYS A 2 35.19 -43.99 -26.72
C LYS A 2 33.64 -44.09 -26.74
N LYS A 3 33.05 -45.30 -26.83
CA LYS A 3 31.59 -45.48 -26.77
C LYS A 3 30.98 -45.07 -25.42
N LEU A 4 31.65 -45.39 -24.31
CA LEU A 4 31.19 -45.04 -22.97
C LEU A 4 31.21 -43.52 -22.75
N LEU A 5 32.23 -42.83 -23.27
CA LEU A 5 32.36 -41.37 -23.20
C LEU A 5 31.23 -40.65 -23.96
N ILE A 6 30.88 -41.13 -25.15
CA ILE A 6 29.79 -40.56 -25.98
C ILE A 6 28.43 -40.75 -25.30
N THR A 7 28.17 -41.92 -24.71
CA THR A 7 26.91 -42.18 -23.98
C THR A 7 26.77 -41.29 -22.74
N ILE A 8 27.85 -41.07 -21.99
CA ILE A 8 27.85 -40.17 -20.83
C ILE A 8 27.56 -38.73 -21.27
N ILE A 9 28.19 -38.26 -22.36
CA ILE A 9 27.95 -36.91 -22.90
C ILE A 9 26.51 -36.74 -23.42
N LEU A 10 25.94 -37.75 -24.08
CA LEU A 10 24.54 -37.69 -24.53
C LEU A 10 23.55 -37.66 -23.36
N LEU A 11 23.80 -38.46 -22.32
CA LEU A 11 22.95 -38.51 -21.13
C LEU A 11 23.01 -37.18 -20.35
N THR A 12 24.20 -36.57 -20.22
CA THR A 12 24.33 -35.27 -19.58
C THR A 12 23.70 -34.15 -20.40
N LEU A 13 23.88 -34.14 -21.72
CA LEU A 13 23.22 -33.18 -22.63
C LEU A 13 21.68 -33.28 -22.55
N CYS A 14 21.13 -34.50 -22.56
CA CYS A 14 19.68 -34.72 -22.46
C CYS A 14 19.12 -34.25 -21.11
N SER A 15 19.85 -34.50 -20.02
CA SER A 15 19.46 -34.09 -18.67
C SER A 15 19.49 -32.56 -18.49
N VAL A 16 20.50 -31.90 -19.06
CA VAL A 16 20.60 -30.43 -19.06
C VAL A 16 19.49 -29.79 -19.89
N HIS A 17 19.14 -30.38 -21.05
CA HIS A 17 18.04 -29.88 -21.88
C HIS A 17 16.70 -29.99 -21.14
N ALA A 18 16.39 -31.15 -20.57
CA ALA A 18 15.16 -31.36 -19.81
C ALA A 18 15.04 -30.42 -18.60
N GLN A 19 16.14 -30.19 -17.87
CA GLN A 19 16.15 -29.25 -16.74
C GLN A 19 15.97 -27.79 -17.21
N THR A 20 16.43 -27.45 -18.41
CA THR A 20 16.22 -26.12 -19.00
C THR A 20 14.76 -25.90 -19.38
N ASP A 21 14.11 -26.92 -19.96
CA ASP A 21 12.70 -26.89 -20.33
C ASP A 21 11.77 -26.74 -19.11
N GLU A 22 12.09 -27.42 -18.00
CA GLU A 22 11.32 -27.29 -16.75
C GLU A 22 11.43 -25.89 -16.15
N LYS A 23 12.61 -25.26 -16.16
CA LYS A 23 12.82 -23.89 -15.68
C LYS A 23 12.02 -22.87 -16.49
N GLU A 24 12.04 -22.99 -17.82
CA GLU A 24 11.24 -22.11 -18.68
C GLU A 24 9.74 -22.32 -18.47
N THR A 25 9.30 -23.57 -18.27
CA THR A 25 7.91 -23.89 -17.93
C THR A 25 7.46 -23.23 -16.63
N LEU A 26 8.29 -23.26 -15.57
CA LEU A 26 8.00 -22.59 -14.31
C LEU A 26 7.92 -21.06 -14.46
N LYS A 27 8.83 -20.47 -15.25
CA LYS A 27 8.79 -19.04 -15.56
C LYS A 27 7.48 -18.64 -16.24
N GLN A 28 7.05 -19.42 -17.23
CA GLN A 28 5.75 -19.23 -17.90
C GLN A 28 4.57 -19.40 -16.93
N LEU A 29 4.65 -20.35 -16.00
CA LEU A 29 3.64 -20.57 -14.99
C LEU A 29 3.51 -19.35 -14.05
N ASN A 30 4.62 -18.80 -13.57
CA ASN A 30 4.64 -17.56 -12.78
C ASN A 30 4.05 -16.37 -13.56
N GLN A 31 4.36 -16.24 -14.85
CA GLN A 31 3.73 -15.22 -15.69
C GLN A 31 2.22 -15.38 -15.80
N LYS A 32 1.72 -16.62 -15.91
CA LYS A 32 0.27 -16.92 -15.92
C LYS A 32 -0.39 -16.61 -14.58
N VAL A 33 0.28 -16.84 -13.45
CA VAL A 33 -0.20 -16.42 -12.12
C VAL A 33 -0.40 -14.91 -12.10
N ILE A 34 0.62 -14.14 -12.50
CA ILE A 34 0.57 -12.67 -12.52
C ILE A 34 -0.52 -12.17 -13.48
N ALA A 35 -0.64 -12.76 -14.67
CA ALA A 35 -1.66 -12.39 -15.64
C ALA A 35 -3.07 -12.69 -15.13
N SER A 36 -3.28 -13.83 -14.48
CA SER A 36 -4.58 -14.20 -13.89
C SER A 36 -4.96 -13.27 -12.74
N TYR A 37 -3.99 -12.92 -11.89
CA TYR A 37 -4.16 -11.94 -10.83
C TYR A 37 -4.55 -10.55 -11.38
N ARG A 38 -3.86 -10.05 -12.40
CA ARG A 38 -4.17 -8.76 -13.05
C ARG A 38 -5.57 -8.75 -13.67
N ASN A 39 -6.05 -9.90 -14.14
CA ASN A 39 -7.40 -10.08 -14.67
C ASN A 39 -8.44 -10.42 -13.59
N GLN A 40 -8.08 -10.32 -12.30
CA GLN A 40 -8.95 -10.60 -11.15
C GLN A 40 -9.51 -12.03 -11.12
N LYS A 41 -8.86 -12.98 -11.80
CA LYS A 41 -9.21 -14.40 -11.80
C LYS A 41 -8.51 -15.11 -10.64
N PHE A 42 -8.85 -14.74 -9.41
CA PHE A 42 -8.09 -15.15 -8.22
C PHE A 42 -8.08 -16.67 -7.98
N ASP A 43 -9.19 -17.37 -8.25
CA ASP A 43 -9.24 -18.83 -8.09
C ASP A 43 -8.37 -19.58 -9.12
N GLU A 44 -8.29 -19.07 -10.35
CA GLU A 44 -7.39 -19.60 -11.37
C GLU A 44 -5.93 -19.34 -10.99
N ALA A 45 -5.63 -18.10 -10.59
CA ALA A 45 -4.30 -17.69 -10.16
C ALA A 45 -3.81 -18.51 -8.94
N LEU A 46 -4.70 -18.83 -8.00
CA LEU A 46 -4.40 -19.66 -6.84
C LEU A 46 -3.98 -21.09 -7.25
N LYS A 47 -4.72 -21.72 -8.18
CA LYS A 47 -4.37 -23.06 -8.68
C LYS A 47 -3.01 -23.05 -9.39
N LEU A 48 -2.76 -22.06 -10.24
CA LEU A 48 -1.50 -21.90 -10.95
C LEU A 48 -0.33 -21.65 -9.98
N ALA A 49 -0.55 -20.85 -8.92
CA ALA A 49 0.47 -20.57 -7.92
C ALA A 49 0.85 -21.81 -7.10
N GLN A 50 -0.12 -22.69 -6.79
CA GLN A 50 0.17 -23.96 -6.14
C GLN A 50 1.04 -24.87 -7.04
N GLN A 51 0.71 -24.96 -8.32
CA GLN A 51 1.51 -25.69 -9.31
C GLN A 51 2.93 -25.11 -9.45
N ALA A 52 3.07 -23.78 -9.32
CA ALA A 52 4.36 -23.10 -9.38
C ALA A 52 5.25 -23.47 -8.18
N VAL A 53 4.68 -23.50 -6.97
CA VAL A 53 5.40 -23.96 -5.77
C VAL A 53 5.86 -25.41 -5.94
N ASP A 54 4.96 -26.31 -6.36
CA ASP A 54 5.30 -27.74 -6.53
C ASP A 54 6.41 -27.94 -7.57
N SER A 55 6.35 -27.18 -8.68
CA SER A 55 7.38 -27.22 -9.73
C SER A 55 8.71 -26.63 -9.26
N SER A 56 8.68 -25.51 -8.53
CA SER A 56 9.89 -24.88 -7.99
C SER A 56 10.59 -25.78 -6.97
N LEU A 57 9.83 -26.46 -6.11
CA LEU A 57 10.37 -27.43 -5.17
C LEU A 57 11.07 -28.59 -5.88
N ARG A 58 10.54 -29.07 -7.02
CA ARG A 58 11.18 -30.12 -7.82
C ARG A 58 12.45 -29.63 -8.53
N ILE A 59 12.41 -28.43 -9.12
CA ILE A 59 13.48 -27.90 -9.98
C ILE A 59 14.66 -27.35 -9.16
N TYR A 60 14.36 -26.57 -8.12
CA TYR A 60 15.33 -25.81 -7.35
C TYR A 60 15.52 -26.35 -5.92
N GLY A 61 14.50 -26.98 -5.34
CA GLY A 61 14.50 -27.42 -3.95
C GLY A 61 13.88 -26.39 -2.99
N ALA A 62 13.84 -26.72 -1.70
CA ALA A 62 13.08 -25.98 -0.70
C ALA A 62 13.70 -24.66 -0.23
N GLU A 63 15.01 -24.51 -0.35
CA GLU A 63 15.78 -23.40 0.26
C GLU A 63 16.44 -22.52 -0.82
N GLN A 64 15.75 -22.30 -1.95
CA GLN A 64 16.22 -21.45 -3.06
C GLN A 64 15.34 -20.21 -3.22
N PRO A 65 15.87 -19.08 -3.75
CA PRO A 65 15.13 -17.82 -3.88
C PRO A 65 13.93 -17.96 -4.82
N GLU A 66 14.04 -18.75 -5.88
CA GLU A 66 12.95 -19.02 -6.82
C GLU A 66 11.77 -19.72 -6.11
N THR A 67 12.07 -20.62 -5.17
CA THR A 67 11.04 -21.28 -4.34
C THR A 67 10.43 -20.30 -3.34
N ALA A 68 11.21 -19.39 -2.75
CA ALA A 68 10.67 -18.32 -1.92
C ALA A 68 9.75 -17.37 -2.72
N GLU A 69 10.06 -17.11 -3.99
CA GLU A 69 9.24 -16.30 -4.89
C GLU A 69 7.86 -16.94 -5.10
N THR A 70 7.83 -18.24 -5.41
CA THR A 70 6.57 -18.97 -5.61
C THR A 70 5.74 -19.05 -4.33
N TYR A 71 6.36 -19.26 -3.17
CA TYR A 71 5.66 -19.18 -1.87
C TYR A 71 5.05 -17.81 -1.60
N ARG A 72 5.78 -16.73 -1.90
CA ARG A 72 5.27 -15.37 -1.76
C ARG A 72 4.06 -15.15 -2.67
N ASN A 73 4.16 -15.54 -3.94
CA ASN A 73 3.07 -15.39 -4.91
C ASN A 73 1.83 -16.18 -4.47
N LEU A 74 2.01 -17.43 -4.00
CA LEU A 74 0.93 -18.25 -3.45
C LEU A 74 0.30 -17.61 -2.21
N GLY A 75 1.11 -17.04 -1.32
CA GLY A 75 0.64 -16.28 -0.16
C GLY A 75 -0.29 -15.12 -0.56
N VAL A 76 0.12 -14.31 -1.54
CA VAL A 76 -0.72 -13.22 -2.08
C VAL A 76 -2.03 -13.77 -2.65
N MET A 77 -2.03 -14.90 -3.36
CA MET A 77 -3.28 -15.49 -3.88
C MET A 77 -4.21 -15.97 -2.76
N TYR A 78 -3.65 -16.50 -1.67
CA TYR A 78 -4.43 -16.84 -0.49
C TYR A 78 -5.03 -15.59 0.18
N GLN A 79 -4.31 -14.46 0.20
CA GLN A 79 -4.84 -13.19 0.72
C GLN A 79 -6.04 -12.71 -0.10
N GLU A 80 -5.95 -12.70 -1.43
CA GLU A 80 -7.07 -12.27 -2.31
C GLU A 80 -8.30 -13.17 -2.20
N THR A 81 -8.08 -14.46 -1.95
CA THR A 81 -9.15 -15.43 -1.70
C THR A 81 -9.58 -15.49 -0.23
N LYS A 82 -9.15 -14.53 0.60
CA LYS A 82 -9.49 -14.34 2.02
C LYS A 82 -9.10 -15.51 2.94
N LYS A 83 -8.11 -16.30 2.54
CA LYS A 83 -7.53 -17.44 3.26
C LYS A 83 -6.27 -16.99 4.02
N TYR A 84 -6.44 -16.08 4.98
CA TYR A 84 -5.32 -15.35 5.61
C TYR A 84 -4.36 -16.23 6.42
N LYS A 85 -4.84 -17.33 7.01
CA LYS A 85 -3.98 -18.29 7.70
C LYS A 85 -3.01 -18.98 6.73
N GLN A 86 -3.52 -19.52 5.62
CA GLN A 86 -2.67 -20.13 4.58
C GLN A 86 -1.73 -19.11 3.93
N SER A 87 -2.18 -17.87 3.76
CA SER A 87 -1.34 -16.77 3.29
C SER A 87 -0.14 -16.55 4.22
N THR A 88 -0.41 -16.41 5.53
CA THR A 88 0.62 -16.22 6.56
C THR A 88 1.62 -17.37 6.60
N GLU A 89 1.17 -18.63 6.51
CA GLU A 89 2.04 -19.81 6.50
C GLU A 89 2.99 -19.83 5.30
N ASN A 90 2.50 -19.51 4.09
CA ASN A 90 3.33 -19.50 2.88
C ASN A 90 4.28 -18.29 2.85
N LEU A 91 3.83 -17.11 3.27
CA LEU A 91 4.67 -15.93 3.36
C LEU A 91 5.77 -16.10 4.41
N GLN A 92 5.49 -16.78 5.53
CA GLN A 92 6.51 -17.09 6.52
C GLN A 92 7.60 -18.00 5.95
N LYS A 93 7.24 -19.00 5.12
CA LYS A 93 8.24 -19.83 4.41
C LYS A 93 9.11 -18.97 3.49
N ALA A 94 8.51 -18.09 2.70
CA ALA A 94 9.26 -17.18 1.83
C ALA A 94 10.23 -16.29 2.62
N VAL A 95 9.75 -15.65 3.70
CA VAL A 95 10.60 -14.82 4.59
C VAL A 95 11.76 -15.64 5.16
N ASN A 96 11.50 -16.84 5.68
CA ASN A 96 12.55 -17.68 6.26
C ASN A 96 13.64 -18.04 5.25
N ILE A 97 13.27 -18.33 4.00
CA ILE A 97 14.25 -18.63 2.94
C ILE A 97 15.04 -17.36 2.61
N TYR A 98 14.37 -16.24 2.35
CA TYR A 98 15.07 -14.98 2.04
C TYR A 98 16.03 -14.55 3.15
N GLN A 99 15.64 -14.71 4.42
CA GLN A 99 16.50 -14.41 5.58
C GLN A 99 17.75 -15.29 5.67
N LYS A 100 17.66 -16.57 5.29
CA LYS A 100 18.82 -17.48 5.31
C LYS A 100 19.79 -17.20 4.17
N MET A 101 19.26 -16.86 3.00
CA MET A 101 20.04 -16.74 1.77
C MET A 101 20.68 -15.37 1.60
N PHE A 102 20.04 -14.35 2.15
CA PHE A 102 20.47 -12.98 2.04
C PHE A 102 20.45 -12.34 3.42
N ASP A 103 21.44 -11.49 3.71
CA ASP A 103 21.33 -10.54 4.82
C ASP A 103 20.10 -9.62 4.59
N SER A 104 19.82 -8.70 5.52
CA SER A 104 18.77 -7.67 5.42
C SER A 104 18.82 -6.74 4.17
N LYS A 105 19.71 -7.03 3.22
CA LYS A 105 20.03 -6.29 1.99
C LYS A 105 19.31 -6.82 0.74
N TYR A 106 18.32 -7.69 0.87
CA TYR A 106 17.56 -8.19 -0.29
C TYR A 106 16.22 -7.46 -0.42
N GLU A 107 15.92 -6.95 -1.62
CA GLU A 107 14.72 -6.16 -1.87
C GLU A 107 13.44 -6.97 -1.62
N GLU A 108 13.47 -8.24 -2.00
CA GLU A 108 12.35 -9.16 -1.87
C GLU A 108 12.06 -9.52 -0.42
N LEU A 109 13.05 -9.40 0.49
CA LEU A 109 12.84 -9.58 1.92
C LEU A 109 12.02 -8.43 2.51
N VAL A 110 12.27 -7.19 2.09
CA VAL A 110 11.47 -6.02 2.50
C VAL A 110 10.02 -6.22 2.10
N LEU A 111 9.78 -6.60 0.83
CA LEU A 111 8.44 -6.84 0.32
C LEU A 111 7.76 -8.03 1.04
N ALA A 112 8.49 -9.13 1.25
CA ALA A 112 7.95 -10.30 1.93
C ALA A 112 7.52 -9.99 3.38
N TYR A 113 8.28 -9.18 4.12
CA TYR A 113 7.88 -8.74 5.46
C TYR A 113 6.59 -7.91 5.43
N GLN A 114 6.46 -6.96 4.49
CA GLN A 114 5.26 -6.12 4.39
C GLN A 114 4.01 -6.95 4.08
N ILE A 115 4.10 -7.88 3.12
CA ILE A 115 2.97 -8.74 2.74
C ILE A 115 2.62 -9.69 3.89
N LEU A 116 3.63 -10.31 4.53
CA LEU A 116 3.42 -11.17 5.70
C LEU A 116 2.70 -10.42 6.82
N ALA A 117 3.18 -9.22 7.13
CA ALA A 117 2.61 -8.40 8.18
C ALA A 117 1.16 -8.00 7.87
N TYR A 118 0.85 -7.62 6.63
CA TYR A 118 -0.52 -7.34 6.22
C TYR A 118 -1.42 -8.57 6.32
N SER A 119 -0.94 -9.73 5.90
CA SER A 119 -1.65 -11.00 6.03
C SER A 119 -1.91 -11.36 7.50
N GLN A 120 -0.93 -11.16 8.38
CA GLN A 120 -1.08 -11.36 9.83
C GLN A 120 -2.09 -10.40 10.44
N PHE A 121 -2.09 -9.13 10.03
CA PHE A 121 -3.12 -8.18 10.45
C PHE A 121 -4.53 -8.67 10.07
N LEU A 122 -4.72 -9.20 8.86
CA LEU A 122 -6.00 -9.76 8.40
C LEU A 122 -6.36 -11.08 9.11
N ASP A 123 -5.36 -11.85 9.54
CA ASP A 123 -5.47 -13.06 10.39
C ASP A 123 -5.61 -12.74 11.88
N ASN A 124 -5.81 -11.47 12.26
CA ASN A 124 -5.93 -10.98 13.64
C ASN A 124 -4.70 -11.28 14.54
N LYS A 125 -3.52 -11.42 13.92
CA LYS A 125 -2.19 -11.63 14.52
C LYS A 125 -1.45 -10.30 14.65
N LYS A 126 -1.90 -9.47 15.58
CA LYS A 126 -1.55 -8.04 15.64
C LYS A 126 -0.10 -7.82 16.04
N GLU A 127 0.36 -8.56 17.03
CA GLU A 127 1.71 -8.48 17.57
C GLU A 127 2.73 -8.98 16.54
N GLU A 128 2.45 -10.09 15.85
CA GLU A 128 3.33 -10.57 14.77
C GLU A 128 3.35 -9.61 13.57
N SER A 129 2.18 -9.04 13.23
CA SER A 129 2.07 -8.02 12.19
C SER A 129 2.94 -6.79 12.52
N GLU A 130 2.83 -6.24 13.73
CA GLU A 130 3.65 -5.09 14.15
C GLU A 130 5.15 -5.41 14.04
N ALA A 131 5.56 -6.57 14.54
CA ALA A 131 6.95 -7.00 14.49
C ALA A 131 7.49 -7.10 13.06
N ASN A 132 6.70 -7.64 12.12
CA ASN A 132 7.13 -7.76 10.72
C ASN A 132 7.12 -6.42 9.96
N TYR A 133 6.20 -5.50 10.25
CA TYR A 133 6.30 -4.15 9.68
C TYR A 133 7.53 -3.38 10.18
N LEU A 134 7.89 -3.53 11.46
CA LEU A 134 9.13 -2.93 11.99
C LEU A 134 10.37 -3.50 11.29
N LYS A 135 10.42 -4.82 11.08
CA LYS A 135 11.48 -5.47 10.29
C LYS A 135 11.52 -4.97 8.84
N ALA A 136 10.37 -4.71 8.22
CA ALA A 136 10.31 -4.15 6.88
C ALA A 136 10.92 -2.75 6.81
N VAL A 137 10.63 -1.88 7.79
CA VAL A 137 11.23 -0.55 7.90
C VAL A 137 12.75 -0.68 8.04
N GLU A 138 13.23 -1.45 9.02
CA GLU A 138 14.67 -1.63 9.25
C GLU A 138 15.39 -2.20 8.01
N ALA A 139 14.85 -3.25 7.38
CA ALA A 139 15.42 -3.84 6.19
C ALA A 139 15.45 -2.84 5.02
N SER A 140 14.39 -2.03 4.84
CA SER A 140 14.35 -0.99 3.80
C SER A 140 15.39 0.10 4.03
N GLU A 141 15.58 0.56 5.27
CA GLU A 141 16.58 1.56 5.63
C GLU A 141 18.00 1.03 5.39
N ASN A 142 18.26 -0.23 5.73
CA ASN A 142 19.57 -0.87 5.54
C ASN A 142 19.90 -1.11 4.07
N LYS A 143 18.90 -1.46 3.24
CA LYS A 143 19.09 -1.76 1.82
C LYS A 143 19.15 -0.50 0.95
N PHE A 144 18.17 0.38 1.09
CA PHE A 144 17.96 1.52 0.18
C PHE A 144 18.42 2.85 0.79
N GLY A 145 18.68 2.88 2.10
CA GLY A 145 18.96 4.09 2.86
C GLY A 145 17.70 4.69 3.48
N LYS A 146 17.88 5.43 4.58
CA LYS A 146 16.79 6.03 5.37
C LYS A 146 15.94 7.05 4.60
N GLU A 147 16.51 7.67 3.58
CA GLU A 147 15.83 8.68 2.77
C GLU A 147 15.35 8.17 1.41
N SER A 148 15.29 6.84 1.22
CA SER A 148 14.78 6.24 -0.02
C SER A 148 13.26 6.27 -0.08
N LYS A 149 12.72 6.01 -1.29
CA LYS A 149 11.28 5.87 -1.50
C LYS A 149 10.75 4.59 -0.82
N GLU A 150 11.55 3.54 -0.80
CA GLU A 150 11.23 2.26 -0.21
C GLU A 150 11.10 2.37 1.31
N SER A 151 12.05 3.07 1.96
CA SER A 151 11.98 3.38 3.39
C SER A 151 10.79 4.27 3.75
N PHE A 152 10.47 5.24 2.89
CA PHE A 152 9.26 6.05 3.02
C PHE A 152 8.00 5.18 3.00
N LEU A 153 7.85 4.31 2.00
CA LEU A 153 6.67 3.46 1.85
C LEU A 153 6.53 2.46 3.02
N ALA A 154 7.62 1.86 3.47
CA ALA A 154 7.61 0.96 4.63
C ALA A 154 7.15 1.68 5.90
N THR A 155 7.69 2.89 6.15
CA THR A 155 7.31 3.74 7.29
C THR A 155 5.84 4.13 7.23
N LEU A 156 5.34 4.52 6.05
CA LEU A 156 3.95 4.92 5.85
C LEU A 156 2.98 3.73 6.06
N ASN A 157 3.35 2.54 5.60
CA ASN A 157 2.55 1.33 5.81
C ASN A 157 2.45 0.95 7.30
N LEU A 158 3.54 1.09 8.05
CA LEU A 158 3.52 0.88 9.50
C LEU A 158 2.59 1.91 10.21
N ALA A 159 2.65 3.18 9.81
CA ALA A 159 1.72 4.21 10.32
C ALA A 159 0.25 3.87 10.04
N ASN A 160 -0.04 3.40 8.81
CA ASN A 160 -1.37 2.96 8.40
C ASN A 160 -1.89 1.79 9.24
N ILE A 161 -1.03 0.83 9.58
CA ILE A 161 -1.43 -0.29 10.44
C ILE A 161 -1.68 0.16 11.87
N TYR A 162 -0.84 1.01 12.46
CA TYR A 162 -1.14 1.57 13.78
C TYR A 162 -2.47 2.32 13.80
N ALA A 163 -2.78 3.08 12.74
CA ALA A 163 -4.07 3.75 12.61
C ALA A 163 -5.24 2.76 12.59
N ARG A 164 -5.12 1.66 11.84
CA ARG A 164 -6.13 0.59 11.80
C ARG A 164 -6.28 -0.16 13.13
N LEU A 165 -5.18 -0.32 13.86
CA LEU A 165 -5.15 -0.87 15.22
C LEU A 165 -5.65 0.13 16.28
N LYS A 166 -6.01 1.36 15.88
CA LYS A 166 -6.41 2.48 16.76
C LYS A 166 -5.33 2.92 17.74
N ASN A 167 -4.06 2.59 17.47
CA ASN A 167 -2.92 3.13 18.19
C ASN A 167 -2.53 4.47 17.53
N PHE A 168 -3.32 5.51 17.80
CA PHE A 168 -3.18 6.81 17.13
C PHE A 168 -1.90 7.55 17.50
N GLU A 169 -1.35 7.30 18.69
CA GLU A 169 -0.08 7.88 19.12
C GLU A 169 1.07 7.38 18.24
N LYS A 170 1.28 6.06 18.17
CA LYS A 170 2.28 5.46 17.27
C LYS A 170 2.00 5.78 15.81
N ALA A 171 0.73 5.76 15.39
CA ALA A 171 0.38 6.13 14.01
C ALA A 171 0.88 7.54 13.67
N ASN A 172 0.57 8.53 14.52
CA ASN A 172 1.00 9.91 14.33
C ASN A 172 2.52 10.08 14.37
N GLU A 173 3.23 9.33 15.22
CA GLU A 173 4.70 9.30 15.23
C GLU A 173 5.27 8.90 13.85
N PHE A 174 4.83 7.77 13.29
CA PHE A 174 5.34 7.27 12.01
C PHE A 174 4.83 8.10 10.81
N TYR A 175 3.65 8.70 10.92
CA TYR A 175 3.21 9.69 9.94
C TYR A 175 4.13 10.91 9.93
N LEU A 176 4.53 11.46 11.08
CA LEU A 176 5.45 12.59 11.14
C LEU A 176 6.81 12.27 10.52
N LYS A 177 7.33 11.06 10.76
CA LYS A 177 8.54 10.56 10.10
C LYS A 177 8.37 10.56 8.57
N SER A 178 7.24 10.06 8.08
CA SER A 178 6.92 10.03 6.65
C SER A 178 6.76 11.45 6.06
N TYR A 179 6.15 12.39 6.79
CA TYR A 179 6.05 13.80 6.39
C TYR A 179 7.41 14.47 6.26
N ALA A 180 8.24 14.34 7.30
CA ALA A 180 9.57 14.95 7.33
C ALA A 180 10.41 14.45 6.15
N LEU A 181 10.38 13.14 5.89
CA LEU A 181 11.05 12.55 4.75
C LEU A 181 10.47 13.04 3.43
N ALA A 182 9.13 13.05 3.29
CA ALA A 182 8.48 13.47 2.06
C ALA A 182 8.86 14.90 1.65
N ILE A 183 8.85 15.83 2.59
CA ILE A 183 9.19 17.23 2.35
C ILE A 183 10.69 17.39 2.07
N LYS A 184 11.54 16.79 2.92
CA LYS A 184 12.99 16.95 2.81
C LYS A 184 13.55 16.37 1.52
N LYS A 185 13.03 15.21 1.09
CA LYS A 185 13.60 14.45 -0.03
C LYS A 185 12.88 14.64 -1.36
N PHE A 186 11.54 14.64 -1.34
CA PHE A 186 10.73 14.62 -2.56
C PHE A 186 10.07 15.98 -2.83
N GLY A 187 9.92 16.81 -1.80
CA GLY A 187 9.30 18.12 -1.89
C GLY A 187 7.79 18.08 -1.70
N ARG A 188 7.19 19.26 -1.59
CA ARG A 188 5.77 19.44 -1.21
C ARG A 188 4.77 19.10 -2.32
N GLU A 189 5.20 19.16 -3.56
CA GLU A 189 4.39 18.83 -4.74
C GLU A 189 4.57 17.35 -5.16
N SER A 190 5.28 16.56 -4.35
CA SER A 190 5.52 15.15 -4.63
C SER A 190 4.31 14.27 -4.35
N ASN A 191 4.24 13.15 -5.08
CA ASN A 191 3.27 12.10 -4.82
C ASN A 191 3.46 11.48 -3.42
N GLU A 192 4.66 11.47 -2.89
CA GLU A 192 4.99 10.95 -1.57
C GLU A 192 4.37 11.84 -0.48
N PHE A 193 4.54 13.17 -0.56
CA PHE A 193 3.86 14.09 0.36
C PHE A 193 2.34 13.92 0.29
N GLU A 194 1.82 13.84 -0.93
CA GLU A 194 0.41 13.64 -1.21
C GLU A 194 -0.14 12.32 -0.59
N GLN A 195 0.65 11.24 -0.61
CA GLN A 195 0.30 9.93 -0.03
C GLN A 195 0.21 9.94 1.49
N VAL A 196 1.08 10.69 2.18
CA VAL A 196 1.01 10.80 3.66
C VAL A 196 -0.28 11.51 4.07
N GLU A 197 -0.61 12.62 3.39
CA GLU A 197 -1.86 13.37 3.60
C GLU A 197 -3.10 12.49 3.37
N ASP A 198 -3.06 11.63 2.35
CA ASP A 198 -4.16 10.70 2.05
C ASP A 198 -4.33 9.65 3.13
N SER A 199 -3.23 8.99 3.49
CA SER A 199 -3.22 7.90 4.47
C SER A 199 -3.80 8.35 5.82
N ARG A 200 -3.55 9.61 6.21
CA ARG A 200 -4.11 10.21 7.44
C ARG A 200 -5.53 10.71 7.32
N SER A 201 -6.11 10.81 6.13
CA SER A 201 -7.43 11.44 5.94
C SER A 201 -8.52 10.74 6.77
N CYS A 202 -8.39 9.43 7.00
CA CYS A 202 -9.27 8.69 7.91
C CYS A 202 -9.10 8.99 9.40
N LEU A 203 -7.90 9.37 9.83
CA LEU A 203 -7.66 9.78 11.23
C LEU A 203 -8.26 11.15 11.50
N VAL A 204 -7.99 12.11 10.61
CA VAL A 204 -8.45 13.50 10.74
C VAL A 204 -9.97 13.63 10.61
N SER A 205 -10.59 12.71 9.86
CA SER A 205 -12.05 12.71 9.66
C SER A 205 -12.78 11.80 10.65
N ALA A 206 -12.15 11.37 11.75
CA ALA A 206 -12.83 10.69 12.84
C ALA A 206 -13.36 11.72 13.86
N PRO A 207 -14.43 11.44 14.63
CA PRO A 207 -15.03 12.40 15.59
C PRO A 207 -14.12 12.84 16.75
N ARG A 208 -12.83 12.47 16.75
CA ARG A 208 -11.85 12.72 17.82
C ARG A 208 -10.73 13.67 17.37
N THR A 209 -11.05 14.66 16.54
CA THR A 209 -10.08 15.65 16.02
C THR A 209 -9.41 16.53 17.08
N ASN A 210 -9.76 16.34 18.36
CA ASN A 210 -9.21 17.08 19.50
C ASN A 210 -8.47 16.19 20.51
N SER A 211 -8.02 14.99 20.10
CA SER A 211 -7.14 14.19 20.96
C SER A 211 -5.78 14.85 21.12
N GLU A 212 -5.14 14.64 22.27
CA GLU A 212 -3.77 15.12 22.52
C GLU A 212 -2.80 14.68 21.42
N SER A 213 -2.92 13.42 20.96
CA SER A 213 -2.12 12.88 19.87
C SER A 213 -2.25 13.67 18.56
N GLU A 214 -3.43 14.23 18.28
CA GLU A 214 -3.67 15.04 17.07
C GLU A 214 -3.17 16.47 17.23
N ARG A 215 -3.27 17.03 18.44
CA ARG A 215 -2.65 18.33 18.75
C ARG A 215 -1.12 18.27 18.58
N VAL A 216 -0.48 17.28 19.20
CA VAL A 216 0.98 17.04 19.10
C VAL A 216 1.39 16.85 17.65
N PHE A 217 0.63 16.06 16.90
CA PHE A 217 0.88 15.88 15.48
C PHE A 217 0.82 17.21 14.71
N ASN A 218 -0.24 18.00 14.89
CA ASN A 218 -0.43 19.25 14.15
C ASN A 218 0.63 20.30 14.51
N GLU A 219 1.06 20.36 15.76
CA GLU A 219 2.18 21.21 16.20
C GLU A 219 3.50 20.79 15.54
N ALA A 220 3.81 19.49 15.53
CA ALA A 220 5.01 18.98 14.87
C ALA A 220 4.96 19.18 13.35
N ARG A 221 3.81 18.93 12.71
CA ARG A 221 3.59 19.18 11.28
C ARG A 221 3.76 20.65 10.93
N LYS A 222 3.26 21.59 11.75
CA LYS A 222 3.46 23.03 11.54
C LYS A 222 4.94 23.41 11.58
N LYS A 223 5.73 22.82 12.48
CA LYS A 223 7.19 23.04 12.53
C LYS A 223 7.91 22.53 11.27
N ILE A 224 7.45 21.41 10.72
CA ILE A 224 8.01 20.84 9.49
C ILE A 224 7.63 21.68 8.26
N LEU A 225 6.38 22.16 8.19
CA LEU A 225 5.84 22.89 7.03
C LEU A 225 6.16 24.39 7.04
N GLY A 226 6.48 24.97 8.20
CA GLY A 226 6.63 26.40 8.42
C GLY A 226 5.35 27.07 8.92
N GLU A 227 5.48 28.13 9.73
CA GLU A 227 4.34 28.74 10.44
C GLU A 227 3.31 29.41 9.53
N ASN A 228 3.73 29.83 8.33
CA ASN A 228 2.92 30.49 7.31
C ASN A 228 2.42 29.54 6.23
N ASP A 229 2.41 28.22 6.50
CA ASP A 229 1.98 27.27 5.49
C ASP A 229 0.48 27.34 5.20
N GLU A 230 0.12 28.12 4.18
CA GLU A 230 -1.23 28.16 3.63
C GLU A 230 -1.52 27.02 2.64
N GLN A 231 -0.49 26.29 2.18
CA GLN A 231 -0.53 25.29 1.10
C GLN A 231 -0.68 23.84 1.57
N GLY A 232 -0.60 23.55 2.87
CA GLY A 232 -0.83 22.20 3.40
C GLY A 232 -2.26 21.71 3.15
N SER A 233 -2.46 20.41 3.02
CA SER A 233 -3.80 19.80 2.86
C SER A 233 -4.69 20.26 4.01
N ARG A 234 -5.68 21.10 3.68
CA ARG A 234 -6.68 21.65 4.61
C ARG A 234 -8.03 21.03 4.30
N ILE A 235 -8.84 20.87 5.33
CA ILE A 235 -10.27 20.67 5.15
C ILE A 235 -10.82 21.95 4.50
N LEU A 236 -11.40 21.82 3.31
CA LEU A 236 -11.80 22.92 2.44
C LEU A 236 -13.27 23.32 2.63
N ASN A 237 -14.06 22.56 3.38
CA ASN A 237 -15.50 22.79 3.55
C ASN A 237 -15.86 24.26 3.87
N GLY A 238 -15.15 24.88 4.82
CA GLY A 238 -15.40 26.28 5.22
C GLY A 238 -14.89 27.34 4.24
N LYS A 239 -14.15 26.96 3.19
CA LYS A 239 -13.62 27.86 2.15
C LYS A 239 -14.41 27.80 0.84
N ALA A 240 -15.36 26.88 0.72
CA ALA A 240 -16.15 26.70 -0.49
C ALA A 240 -17.13 27.88 -0.67
N LYS A 241 -17.17 28.47 -1.87
CA LYS A 241 -18.24 29.37 -2.28
C LYS A 241 -19.55 28.61 -2.49
N SER A 242 -19.44 27.39 -3.00
CA SER A 242 -20.55 26.48 -3.17
C SER A 242 -20.07 25.07 -2.89
N LEU A 243 -20.79 24.36 -2.03
CA LEU A 243 -20.53 22.98 -1.68
C LEU A 243 -21.81 22.17 -1.89
N PRO A 244 -21.93 21.42 -3.00
CA PRO A 244 -23.11 20.61 -3.27
C PRO A 244 -23.36 19.59 -2.16
N LEU A 245 -24.63 19.42 -1.78
CA LEU A 245 -25.02 18.35 -0.88
C LEU A 245 -24.89 16.99 -1.57
N THR A 246 -24.55 15.96 -0.80
CA THR A 246 -24.50 14.59 -1.29
C THR A 246 -25.87 13.93 -1.16
N PRO A 247 -26.46 13.42 -2.26
CA PRO A 247 -27.63 12.56 -2.13
C PRO A 247 -27.21 11.28 -1.40
N TYR A 248 -27.94 10.92 -0.34
CA TYR A 248 -27.65 9.71 0.43
C TYR A 248 -27.93 8.48 -0.44
N PRO A 249 -26.93 7.64 -0.76
CA PRO A 249 -27.14 6.49 -1.65
C PRO A 249 -28.19 5.53 -1.09
N PHE A 250 -29.16 5.13 -1.91
CA PHE A 250 -30.23 4.22 -1.49
C PHE A 250 -29.68 2.92 -0.85
N GLU A 251 -28.65 2.34 -1.46
CA GLU A 251 -27.97 1.15 -0.95
C GLU A 251 -27.35 1.38 0.44
N ALA A 252 -26.73 2.55 0.67
CA ALA A 252 -26.20 2.88 1.98
C ALA A 252 -27.33 3.03 3.02
N LYS A 253 -28.45 3.66 2.62
CA LYS A 253 -29.60 3.88 3.51
C LYS A 253 -30.26 2.56 3.91
N SER A 254 -30.50 1.65 2.97
CA SER A 254 -31.09 0.34 3.22
C SER A 254 -30.19 -0.54 4.09
N ARG A 255 -28.88 -0.48 3.86
CA ARG A 255 -27.85 -1.21 4.64
C ARG A 255 -27.41 -0.47 5.88
N ARG A 256 -28.05 0.66 6.23
CA ARG A 256 -27.81 1.38 7.48
C ARG A 256 -26.36 1.93 7.61
N ILE A 257 -25.68 2.16 6.49
CA ILE A 257 -24.28 2.60 6.41
C ILE A 257 -24.20 4.12 6.48
N SER A 258 -23.56 4.64 7.53
CA SER A 258 -23.35 6.07 7.79
C SER A 258 -21.87 6.36 8.06
N GLY A 259 -21.48 7.63 8.01
CA GLY A 259 -20.14 8.06 8.40
C GLY A 259 -19.59 9.20 7.55
N MET A 260 -18.36 9.58 7.86
CA MET A 260 -17.63 10.62 7.13
C MET A 260 -16.93 10.03 5.90
N VAL A 261 -16.89 10.83 4.83
CA VAL A 261 -16.16 10.55 3.60
C VAL A 261 -15.27 11.74 3.29
N SER A 262 -13.98 11.49 3.15
CA SER A 262 -12.97 12.48 2.79
C SER A 262 -12.67 12.33 1.31
N VAL A 263 -12.86 13.41 0.56
CA VAL A 263 -12.62 13.48 -0.88
C VAL A 263 -11.48 14.45 -1.12
N ARG A 264 -10.38 13.96 -1.68
CA ARG A 264 -9.34 14.84 -2.20
C ARG A 264 -9.81 15.48 -3.48
N VAL A 265 -9.60 16.79 -3.58
CA VAL A 265 -9.87 17.58 -4.78
C VAL A 265 -8.62 18.30 -5.25
N LYS A 266 -8.47 18.41 -6.58
CA LYS A 266 -7.61 19.43 -7.21
C LYS A 266 -8.49 20.53 -7.77
N ILE A 267 -8.09 21.77 -7.52
CA ILE A 267 -8.83 22.98 -7.88
C ILE A 267 -7.97 23.79 -8.86
N ASP A 268 -8.57 24.22 -9.96
CA ASP A 268 -7.92 25.07 -10.96
C ASP A 268 -7.80 26.54 -10.49
N GLU A 269 -7.11 27.34 -11.29
CA GLU A 269 -6.87 28.76 -11.07
C GLU A 269 -8.16 29.59 -11.03
N GLN A 270 -9.28 29.06 -11.50
CA GLN A 270 -10.60 29.72 -11.49
C GLN A 270 -11.44 29.29 -10.27
N GLY A 271 -10.97 28.34 -9.47
CA GLY A 271 -11.68 27.82 -8.31
C GLY A 271 -12.63 26.66 -8.63
N ASN A 272 -12.49 25.99 -9.77
CA ASN A 272 -13.27 24.79 -10.12
C ASN A 272 -12.54 23.53 -9.71
N VAL A 273 -13.28 22.53 -9.22
CA VAL A 273 -12.74 21.21 -8.96
C VAL A 273 -12.55 20.46 -10.29
N ILE A 274 -11.31 20.11 -10.61
CA ILE A 274 -10.91 19.40 -11.84
C ILE A 274 -10.62 17.91 -11.61
N GLU A 275 -10.28 17.54 -10.38
CA GLU A 275 -10.12 16.14 -9.97
C GLU A 275 -10.79 15.93 -8.61
N ALA A 276 -11.42 14.77 -8.41
CA ALA A 276 -12.01 14.37 -7.14
C ALA A 276 -11.84 12.86 -6.94
N ARG A 277 -11.28 12.46 -5.79
CA ARG A 277 -11.05 11.05 -5.44
C ARG A 277 -11.35 10.82 -3.96
N THR A 278 -12.08 9.76 -3.64
CA THR A 278 -12.29 9.33 -2.26
C THR A 278 -10.98 8.81 -1.69
N VAL A 279 -10.60 9.32 -0.52
CA VAL A 279 -9.36 8.95 0.18
C VAL A 279 -9.65 8.34 1.55
N CYS A 280 -10.82 8.66 2.11
CA CYS A 280 -11.38 7.93 3.24
C CYS A 280 -12.90 7.84 3.13
N GLY A 281 -13.49 6.78 3.68
CA GLY A 281 -14.92 6.59 3.81
C GLY A 281 -15.38 5.22 3.31
N HIS A 282 -16.62 4.87 3.62
CA HIS A 282 -17.19 3.62 3.11
C HIS A 282 -17.32 3.68 1.58
N PRO A 283 -16.91 2.65 0.80
CA PRO A 283 -16.90 2.69 -0.66
C PRO A 283 -18.24 3.11 -1.30
N ILE A 284 -19.36 2.64 -0.75
CA ILE A 284 -20.72 2.99 -1.21
C ILE A 284 -21.01 4.49 -1.11
N LEU A 285 -20.47 5.18 -0.10
CA LEU A 285 -20.64 6.63 0.09
C LEU A 285 -19.64 7.46 -0.74
N GLY A 286 -18.53 6.84 -1.17
CA GLY A 286 -17.44 7.50 -1.90
C GLY A 286 -17.89 8.10 -3.23
N ARG A 287 -18.56 7.32 -4.07
CA ARG A 287 -18.98 7.77 -5.41
C ARG A 287 -19.88 9.02 -5.37
N ALA A 288 -20.85 9.05 -4.46
CA ALA A 288 -21.73 10.20 -4.28
C ALA A 288 -20.96 11.44 -3.80
N SER A 289 -20.02 11.24 -2.87
CA SER A 289 -19.15 12.29 -2.35
C SER A 289 -18.24 12.88 -3.43
N GLU A 290 -17.62 12.04 -4.26
CA GLU A 290 -16.79 12.50 -5.39
C GLU A 290 -17.60 13.30 -6.41
N GLN A 291 -18.81 12.84 -6.74
CA GLN A 291 -19.68 13.56 -7.67
C GLN A 291 -20.08 14.93 -7.12
N ALA A 292 -20.45 15.01 -5.84
CA ALA A 292 -20.74 16.29 -5.19
C ALA A 292 -19.49 17.20 -5.15
N ALA A 293 -18.32 16.64 -4.85
CA ALA A 293 -17.06 17.39 -4.81
C ALA A 293 -16.71 18.01 -6.16
N ARG A 294 -16.94 17.33 -7.29
CA ARG A 294 -16.74 17.89 -8.64
C ARG A 294 -17.60 19.13 -8.91
N GLY A 295 -18.75 19.24 -8.26
CA GLY A 295 -19.62 20.42 -8.36
C GLY A 295 -19.23 21.58 -7.44
N ALA A 296 -18.27 21.39 -6.53
CA ALA A 296 -17.87 22.44 -5.60
C ALA A 296 -17.12 23.59 -6.31
N LYS A 297 -17.30 24.81 -5.79
CA LYS A 297 -16.67 26.03 -6.30
C LYS A 297 -15.96 26.77 -5.18
N PHE A 298 -14.79 27.33 -5.48
CA PHE A 298 -13.93 28.03 -4.54
C PHE A 298 -13.58 29.43 -5.06
N ALA A 299 -13.08 30.30 -4.19
CA ALA A 299 -12.33 31.46 -4.65
C ALA A 299 -10.99 30.99 -5.25
N PRO A 300 -10.47 31.65 -6.30
CA PRO A 300 -9.10 31.43 -6.76
C PRO A 300 -8.11 31.52 -5.59
N THR A 301 -7.29 30.49 -5.42
CA THR A 301 -6.19 30.52 -4.45
C THR A 301 -5.07 31.34 -5.04
N LEU A 302 -4.61 32.37 -4.32
CA LEU A 302 -3.55 33.25 -4.79
C LEU A 302 -2.23 32.90 -4.11
N LYS A 303 -1.16 32.82 -4.91
CA LYS A 303 0.24 32.77 -4.45
C LYS A 303 0.96 33.94 -5.11
N ASP A 304 1.53 34.83 -4.29
CA ASP A 304 2.16 36.07 -4.76
C ASP A 304 1.25 36.90 -5.69
N GLY A 305 -0.04 36.97 -5.33
CA GLY A 305 -1.08 37.67 -6.09
C GLY A 305 -1.55 36.97 -7.37
N LYS A 306 -0.98 35.82 -7.73
CA LYS A 306 -1.35 35.06 -8.93
C LYS A 306 -2.22 33.84 -8.57
N PRO A 307 -3.31 33.58 -9.32
CA PRO A 307 -4.06 32.35 -9.18
C PRO A 307 -3.18 31.12 -9.42
N VAL A 308 -3.27 30.15 -8.52
CA VAL A 308 -2.55 28.88 -8.62
C VAL A 308 -3.49 27.71 -8.39
N LYS A 309 -3.14 26.55 -8.98
CA LYS A 309 -3.79 25.29 -8.65
C LYS A 309 -3.54 24.95 -7.18
N THR A 310 -4.53 24.33 -6.56
CA THR A 310 -4.41 23.89 -5.17
C THR A 310 -5.08 22.53 -4.98
N SER A 311 -4.68 21.84 -3.92
CA SER A 311 -5.26 20.57 -3.51
C SER A 311 -5.74 20.64 -2.07
N GLY A 312 -6.78 19.89 -1.75
CA GLY A 312 -7.25 19.77 -0.37
C GLY A 312 -8.31 18.70 -0.19
N ILE A 313 -8.88 18.64 1.01
CA ILE A 313 -9.86 17.62 1.39
C ILE A 313 -11.22 18.27 1.60
N ILE A 314 -12.25 17.73 0.97
CA ILE A 314 -13.65 18.01 1.29
C ILE A 314 -14.19 16.83 2.10
N VAL A 315 -14.78 17.09 3.26
CA VAL A 315 -15.37 16.07 4.12
C VAL A 315 -16.89 16.12 4.01
N TYR A 316 -17.51 15.02 3.62
CA TYR A 316 -18.96 14.83 3.63
C TYR A 316 -19.37 13.96 4.81
N ASN A 317 -20.46 14.32 5.50
CA ASN A 317 -20.97 13.56 6.62
C ASN A 317 -22.36 12.98 6.31
N PHE A 318 -22.46 11.66 6.26
CA PHE A 318 -23.72 10.96 6.05
C PHE A 318 -24.28 10.54 7.41
N VAL A 319 -25.18 11.36 7.94
CA VAL A 319 -25.99 11.06 9.13
C VAL A 319 -27.35 10.54 8.73
N ARG A 320 -27.94 9.67 9.55
CA ARG A 320 -29.31 9.20 9.35
C ARG A 320 -30.33 10.25 9.72
#